data_AF-A0A7C4MYS2-F1
#
_entry.id   AF-A0A7C4MYS2-F1
#
_cell.length_a   1.000
_cell.length_b   1.000
_cell.length_c   1.000
_cell.angle_alpha   90.00
_cell.angle_beta   90.00
_cell.angle_gamma   90.00
#
_symmetry.space_group_name_H-M   'P 1'
#
loop_
_entity.id
_entity.type
_entity.pdbx_description
1 polymer ?
#
loop_
_entity_poly.entity_id
_entity_poly.type
_entity_poly.pdbx_seq_one_letter_code
_entity_poly.pdbx_strand_id
1 'polypeptide(L)'
;AYRAGASVTGFEYTLNYYIIKDINAPLLYITLTRGAHLLTAMEEHLEKEHPSIKSMILEHRKDKSPLRIRMKHLPEDKIREIEEILFSTERPVQQRFFEGRGVNFRTSDIELWPTEYYLCGGHGLTGIFVNEKAETTVPGLYAAGDVSLVARGHLSGAFVYGEIAAEEATDYLRNHPLRKDFDRTGLDALKADLERRAAQTSGEISIEEFEYKTRRLISDYCTPPKNAYKLHMALWWMERLGKEIREKVRVRHIHDLFKVLEVENIMLCARLSATASLERKESRWGFWHYRSDFPQKDDSQWLKHIMLQKGSQAKDILVTHRPLARMHG
;
A
#
# COMPACT_ATOMS: atom_id res chain seq x y z
N ALA A 1 15.00 -2.23 5.08
CA ALA A 1 14.99 -3.68 4.80
C ALA A 1 15.51 -4.01 3.40
N TYR A 2 14.75 -3.77 2.32
CA TYR A 2 15.16 -4.17 0.95
C TYR A 2 16.58 -3.73 0.54
N ARG A 3 16.91 -2.44 0.74
CA ARG A 3 18.25 -1.90 0.40
C ARG A 3 19.40 -2.57 1.18
N ALA A 4 19.09 -3.15 2.35
CA ALA A 4 20.01 -3.91 3.19
C ALA A 4 20.07 -5.41 2.83
N GLY A 5 19.32 -5.87 1.81
CA GLY A 5 19.35 -7.25 1.31
C GLY A 5 18.15 -8.11 1.70
N ALA A 6 17.22 -7.59 2.51
CA ALA A 6 16.04 -8.34 2.90
C ALA A 6 15.12 -8.59 1.70
N SER A 7 14.70 -9.84 1.54
CA SER A 7 13.66 -10.26 0.61
C SER A 7 12.33 -9.58 0.92
N VAL A 8 11.64 -9.21 -0.16
CA VAL A 8 10.25 -8.76 -0.13
C VAL A 8 9.42 -9.59 -1.09
N THR A 9 8.11 -9.67 -0.89
CA THR A 9 7.23 -10.54 -1.69
C THR A 9 5.84 -9.94 -1.82
N GLY A 10 5.10 -10.38 -2.84
CA GLY A 10 3.70 -10.04 -3.07
C GLY A 10 3.48 -8.67 -3.69
N PHE A 11 4.54 -8.01 -4.17
CA PHE A 11 4.49 -6.69 -4.79
C PHE A 11 3.64 -6.63 -6.06
N GLU A 12 3.32 -7.78 -6.66
CA GLU A 12 2.36 -7.88 -7.76
C GLU A 12 0.91 -7.63 -7.34
N TYR A 13 0.60 -7.79 -6.05
CA TYR A 13 -0.71 -7.52 -5.44
C TYR A 13 -0.82 -6.03 -5.14
N THR A 14 -1.71 -5.34 -5.86
CA THR A 14 -1.96 -3.90 -5.71
C THR A 14 -3.40 -3.68 -5.29
N LEU A 15 -3.59 -3.38 -4.01
CA LEU A 15 -4.91 -3.15 -3.41
C LEU A 15 -5.32 -1.69 -3.54
N ASN A 16 -6.60 -1.42 -3.74
CA ASN A 16 -7.20 -0.15 -3.38
C ASN A 16 -8.44 -0.38 -2.53
N TYR A 17 -8.88 0.64 -1.81
CA TYR A 17 -10.07 0.59 -0.98
C TYR A 17 -11.20 1.35 -1.65
N TYR A 18 -12.44 1.08 -1.25
CA TYR A 18 -13.61 1.85 -1.65
C TYR A 18 -14.24 2.47 -0.40
N ILE A 19 -13.91 3.73 -0.14
CA ILE A 19 -14.18 4.43 1.13
C ILE A 19 -14.72 5.83 0.86
N ILE A 20 -14.92 6.62 1.91
CA ILE A 20 -15.40 8.01 1.79
C ILE A 20 -14.51 8.75 0.79
N LYS A 21 -15.12 9.39 -0.19
CA LYS A 21 -14.39 10.17 -1.18
C LYS A 21 -13.58 11.27 -0.51
N ASP A 22 -12.35 11.47 -0.95
CA ASP A 22 -11.41 12.50 -0.50
C ASP A 22 -10.92 12.41 0.97
N ILE A 23 -11.13 11.28 1.65
CA ILE A 23 -10.51 11.01 2.96
C ILE A 23 -10.26 9.53 3.17
N ASN A 24 -9.13 9.18 3.77
CA ASN A 24 -8.84 7.81 4.17
C ASN A 24 -9.59 7.42 5.45
N ALA A 25 -10.91 7.29 5.35
CA ALA A 25 -11.79 6.93 6.46
C ALA A 25 -12.83 5.87 6.02
N PRO A 26 -12.79 4.65 6.58
CA PRO A 26 -13.83 3.66 6.37
C PRO A 26 -15.06 3.98 7.23
N LEU A 27 -16.23 3.58 6.75
CA LEU A 27 -17.50 3.67 7.49
C LEU A 27 -18.49 2.56 7.15
N LEU A 28 -18.19 1.76 6.11
CA LEU A 28 -19.14 0.88 5.45
C LEU A 28 -19.83 -0.09 6.41
N TYR A 29 -19.03 -0.82 7.21
CA TYR A 29 -19.61 -1.83 8.09
C TYR A 29 -20.46 -1.21 9.20
N ILE A 30 -20.04 -0.06 9.74
CA ILE A 30 -20.75 0.62 10.82
C ILE A 30 -22.11 1.11 10.35
N THR A 31 -22.19 1.69 9.16
CA THR A 31 -23.45 2.20 8.62
C THR A 31 -24.37 1.07 8.15
N LEU A 32 -23.85 0.09 7.41
CA LEU A 32 -24.68 -0.99 6.85
C LEU A 32 -25.27 -1.91 7.92
N THR A 33 -24.52 -2.22 8.97
CA THR A 33 -25.05 -3.01 10.11
C THR A 33 -26.14 -2.28 10.89
N ARG A 34 -26.32 -0.98 10.66
CA ARG A 34 -27.35 -0.12 11.28
C ARG A 34 -28.47 0.26 10.31
N GLY A 35 -28.55 -0.43 9.17
CA GLY A 35 -29.65 -0.32 8.21
C GLY A 35 -29.45 0.74 7.11
N ALA A 36 -28.26 1.32 6.99
CA ALA A 36 -27.97 2.21 5.87
C ALA A 36 -28.01 1.44 4.54
N HIS A 37 -28.34 2.13 3.45
CA HIS A 37 -28.32 1.55 2.10
C HIS A 37 -27.00 1.86 1.40
N LEU A 38 -26.42 0.87 0.71
CA LEU A 38 -25.30 1.08 -0.20
C LEU A 38 -25.87 1.13 -1.62
N LEU A 39 -25.76 2.29 -2.26
CA LEU A 39 -26.40 2.54 -3.55
C LEU A 39 -25.37 2.81 -4.63
N THR A 40 -25.68 2.39 -5.85
CA THR A 40 -25.00 2.90 -7.05
C THR A 40 -25.48 4.31 -7.41
N ALA A 41 -24.86 4.91 -8.43
CA ALA A 41 -25.34 6.15 -9.03
C ALA A 41 -26.77 6.00 -9.58
N MET A 42 -27.19 4.78 -9.93
CA MET A 42 -28.49 4.47 -10.51
C MET A 42 -29.53 3.98 -9.49
N GLU A 43 -29.32 4.25 -8.20
CA GLU A 43 -30.23 3.85 -7.10
C GLU A 43 -30.40 2.33 -6.93
N GLU A 44 -29.45 1.52 -7.45
CA GLU A 44 -29.45 0.09 -7.21
C GLU A 44 -28.86 -0.22 -5.83
N HIS A 45 -29.56 -1.05 -5.05
CA HIS A 45 -29.16 -1.46 -3.71
C HIS A 45 -28.15 -2.61 -3.73
N LEU A 46 -27.07 -2.47 -2.98
CA LEU A 46 -25.95 -3.42 -2.92
C LEU A 46 -25.75 -4.03 -1.51
N GLU A 47 -26.39 -3.48 -0.47
CA GLU A 47 -26.14 -3.89 0.91
C GLU A 47 -26.57 -5.32 1.25
N LYS A 48 -27.54 -5.87 0.51
CA LYS A 48 -28.08 -7.23 0.73
C LYS A 48 -27.08 -8.33 0.37
N GLU A 49 -26.06 -8.01 -0.43
CA GLU A 49 -25.06 -8.97 -0.90
C GLU A 49 -23.80 -9.02 -0.03
N HIS A 50 -23.81 -8.42 1.18
CA HIS A 50 -22.63 -8.28 2.04
C HIS A 50 -21.43 -7.71 1.27
N PRO A 51 -21.50 -6.44 0.84
CA PRO A 51 -20.54 -5.87 -0.09
C PRO A 51 -19.12 -5.92 0.47
N SER A 52 -18.19 -6.32 -0.39
CA SER A 52 -16.76 -6.32 -0.13
C SER A 52 -16.09 -5.23 -0.97
N ILE A 53 -14.88 -4.83 -0.60
CA ILE A 53 -14.08 -3.90 -1.42
C ILE A 53 -14.00 -4.42 -2.87
N LYS A 54 -13.85 -5.74 -3.05
CA LYS A 54 -13.81 -6.38 -4.36
C LYS A 54 -15.12 -6.18 -5.13
N SER A 55 -16.29 -6.42 -4.52
CA SER A 55 -17.57 -6.26 -5.23
C SER A 55 -17.85 -4.79 -5.55
N MET A 56 -17.53 -3.87 -4.65
CA MET A 56 -17.68 -2.42 -4.87
C MET A 56 -16.82 -1.93 -6.04
N ILE A 57 -15.58 -2.40 -6.15
CA ILE A 57 -14.71 -2.09 -7.30
C ILE A 57 -15.24 -2.71 -8.60
N LEU A 58 -15.82 -3.91 -8.55
CA LEU A 58 -16.46 -4.49 -9.73
C LEU A 58 -17.67 -3.66 -10.19
N GLU A 59 -18.51 -3.18 -9.28
CA GLU A 59 -19.63 -2.29 -9.61
C GLU A 59 -19.15 -0.96 -10.19
N HIS A 60 -18.09 -0.36 -9.61
CA HIS A 60 -17.48 0.85 -10.16
C HIS A 60 -17.05 0.67 -11.63
N ARG A 61 -16.55 -0.51 -11.99
CA ARG A 61 -16.11 -0.82 -13.37
C ARG A 61 -17.25 -1.23 -14.31
N LYS A 62 -18.48 -1.37 -13.82
CA LYS A 62 -19.68 -1.47 -14.66
C LYS A 62 -20.25 -0.09 -15.02
N ASP A 63 -19.47 0.98 -14.80
CA ASP A 63 -19.86 2.38 -14.99
C ASP A 63 -21.06 2.79 -14.12
N LYS A 64 -21.22 2.14 -12.96
CA LYS A 64 -22.27 2.41 -11.97
C LYS A 64 -21.84 3.30 -10.80
N SER A 65 -20.62 3.84 -10.87
CA SER A 65 -20.05 4.76 -9.88
C SER A 65 -20.63 6.18 -9.95
N PRO A 66 -20.52 7.01 -8.89
CA PRO A 66 -20.01 6.67 -7.56
C PRO A 66 -20.94 5.71 -6.81
N LEU A 67 -20.39 5.03 -5.81
CA LEU A 67 -21.23 4.37 -4.80
C LEU A 67 -21.49 5.36 -3.68
N ARG A 68 -22.58 5.18 -2.95
CA ARG A 68 -22.95 6.09 -1.86
C ARG A 68 -23.68 5.38 -0.74
N ILE A 69 -23.51 5.90 0.46
CA ILE A 69 -24.23 5.42 1.64
C ILE A 69 -25.36 6.40 1.93
N ARG A 70 -26.58 5.87 2.04
CA ARG A 70 -27.77 6.64 2.38
C ARG A 70 -28.26 6.28 3.78
N MET A 71 -28.57 7.31 4.57
CA MET A 71 -29.06 7.18 5.94
C MET A 71 -30.32 8.01 6.24
N LYS A 72 -30.80 8.85 5.33
CA LYS A 72 -31.96 9.74 5.54
C LYS A 72 -33.28 9.03 5.88
N HIS A 73 -33.38 7.73 5.59
CA HIS A 73 -34.52 6.88 5.94
C HIS A 73 -34.42 6.29 7.35
N LEU A 74 -33.26 6.39 7.99
CA LEU A 74 -33.05 5.84 9.33
C LEU A 74 -33.68 6.75 10.38
N PRO A 75 -34.18 6.15 11.49
CA PRO A 75 -34.56 6.89 12.68
C PRO A 75 -33.43 7.76 13.24
N GLU A 76 -33.79 8.89 13.85
CA GLU A 76 -32.83 9.86 14.40
C GLU A 76 -31.87 9.25 15.42
N ASP A 77 -32.35 8.36 16.28
CA ASP A 77 -31.52 7.65 17.28
C ASP A 77 -30.45 6.77 16.60
N LYS A 78 -30.78 6.16 15.46
CA LYS A 78 -29.80 5.37 14.67
C LYS A 78 -28.77 6.23 13.99
N ILE A 79 -29.16 7.38 13.45
CA ILE A 79 -28.21 8.34 12.88
C ILE A 79 -27.26 8.84 13.96
N ARG A 80 -27.77 9.18 15.15
CA ARG A 80 -26.94 9.61 16.29
C ARG A 80 -25.98 8.53 16.78
N GLU A 81 -26.43 7.27 16.85
CA GLU A 81 -25.57 6.13 17.18
C GLU A 81 -24.39 6.01 16.19
N ILE A 82 -24.67 6.15 14.88
CA ILE A 82 -23.63 6.14 13.84
C ILE A 82 -22.66 7.32 14.01
N GLU A 83 -23.19 8.54 14.19
CA GLU A 83 -22.39 9.75 14.40
C GLU A 83 -21.47 9.59 15.62
N GLU A 84 -21.99 9.12 16.74
CA GLU A 84 -21.21 8.89 17.96
C GLU A 84 -20.05 7.93 17.72
N ILE A 85 -20.29 6.79 17.07
CA ILE A 85 -19.24 5.81 16.78
C ILE A 85 -18.19 6.37 15.81
N LEU A 86 -18.63 6.98 14.72
CA LEU A 86 -17.72 7.51 13.69
C LEU A 86 -16.87 8.67 14.23
N PHE A 87 -17.46 9.53 15.05
CA PHE A 87 -16.85 10.78 15.52
C PHE A 87 -16.09 10.65 16.83
N SER A 88 -16.31 9.58 17.61
CA SER A 88 -15.56 9.33 18.85
C SER A 88 -14.49 8.24 18.70
N THR A 89 -14.84 7.12 18.07
CA THR A 89 -14.05 5.88 18.17
C THR A 89 -13.30 5.59 16.88
N GLU A 90 -13.98 5.62 15.73
CA GLU A 90 -13.34 5.27 14.47
C GLU A 90 -12.30 6.29 14.05
N ARG A 91 -12.75 7.50 13.68
CA ARG A 91 -11.87 8.59 13.25
C ARG A 91 -12.51 9.92 13.58
N PRO A 92 -12.15 10.56 14.72
CA PRO A 92 -12.75 11.84 15.13
C PRO A 92 -12.68 12.96 14.10
N VAL A 93 -11.70 12.90 13.18
CA VAL A 93 -11.61 13.85 12.05
C VAL A 93 -12.82 13.79 11.11
N GLN A 94 -13.58 12.69 11.07
CA GLN A 94 -14.77 12.55 10.23
C GLN A 94 -15.83 13.61 10.54
N GLN A 95 -16.02 13.99 11.81
CA GLN A 95 -16.98 15.04 12.18
C GLN A 95 -16.67 16.35 11.44
N ARG A 96 -15.46 16.88 11.65
CA ARG A 96 -15.00 18.11 10.99
C ARG A 96 -14.98 17.98 9.47
N PHE A 97 -14.67 16.79 8.95
CA PHE A 97 -14.66 16.51 7.51
C PHE A 97 -16.05 16.66 6.88
N PHE A 98 -17.09 16.11 7.54
CA PHE A 98 -18.47 16.20 7.05
C PHE A 98 -19.05 17.60 7.27
N GLU A 99 -18.83 18.20 8.44
CA GLU A 99 -19.25 19.57 8.75
C GLU A 99 -18.66 20.57 7.75
N GLY A 100 -17.36 20.48 7.46
CA GLY A 100 -16.67 21.34 6.49
C GLY A 100 -17.14 21.18 5.04
N ARG A 101 -17.87 20.09 4.73
CA ARG A 101 -18.48 19.84 3.41
C ARG A 101 -19.99 20.06 3.40
N GLY A 102 -20.60 20.42 4.53
CA GLY A 102 -22.05 20.54 4.66
C GLY A 102 -22.80 19.21 4.46
N VAL A 103 -22.15 18.07 4.71
CA VAL A 103 -22.77 16.74 4.59
C VAL A 103 -23.50 16.42 5.89
N ASN A 104 -24.83 16.31 5.83
CA ASN A 104 -25.66 15.91 6.95
C ASN A 104 -26.32 14.56 6.63
N PHE A 105 -26.12 13.55 7.48
CA PHE A 105 -26.62 12.18 7.24
C PHE A 105 -28.16 12.09 7.13
N ARG A 106 -28.88 13.09 7.65
CA ARG A 106 -30.34 13.19 7.61
C ARG A 106 -30.85 13.66 6.24
N THR A 107 -30.02 14.32 5.44
CA THR A 107 -30.45 14.97 4.20
C THR A 107 -29.56 14.64 2.99
N SER A 108 -28.34 14.20 3.22
CA SER A 108 -27.30 13.94 2.22
C SER A 108 -26.89 12.46 2.22
N ASP A 109 -26.54 11.97 1.04
CA ASP A 109 -25.84 10.69 0.91
C ASP A 109 -24.32 10.92 1.07
N ILE A 110 -23.58 9.93 1.56
CA ILE A 110 -22.11 9.97 1.65
C ILE A 110 -21.54 9.32 0.40
N GLU A 111 -20.80 10.09 -0.41
CA GLU A 111 -20.14 9.58 -1.60
C GLU A 111 -18.91 8.72 -1.23
N LEU A 112 -18.80 7.58 -1.90
CA LEU A 112 -17.66 6.67 -1.80
C LEU A 112 -16.90 6.61 -3.13
N TRP A 113 -15.58 6.47 -3.06
CA TRP A 113 -14.69 6.42 -4.22
C TRP A 113 -13.53 5.43 -4.03
N PRO A 114 -12.98 4.83 -5.10
CA PRO A 114 -11.74 4.08 -5.00
C PRO A 114 -10.58 4.97 -4.52
N THR A 115 -9.80 4.50 -3.56
CA THR A 115 -8.52 5.14 -3.21
C THR A 115 -7.51 4.94 -4.32
N GLU A 116 -6.39 5.65 -4.22
CA GLU A 116 -5.17 5.22 -4.90
C GLU A 116 -4.74 3.83 -4.46
N TYR A 117 -3.83 3.24 -5.24
CA TYR A 117 -3.35 1.89 -5.01
C TYR A 117 -2.21 1.86 -4.00
N TYR A 118 -2.35 0.94 -3.05
CA TYR A 118 -1.33 0.56 -2.09
C TYR A 118 -0.36 -0.41 -2.78
N LEU A 119 0.89 0.04 -2.93
CA LEU A 119 1.97 -0.77 -3.51
C LEU A 119 2.72 -1.61 -2.47
N CYS A 120 2.57 -1.29 -1.18
CA CYS A 120 3.22 -1.96 -0.06
C CYS A 120 2.33 -1.80 1.18
N GLY A 121 2.22 -2.86 2.00
CA GLY A 121 1.34 -2.88 3.17
C GLY A 121 -0.14 -2.73 2.84
N GLY A 122 -0.86 -2.01 3.71
CA GLY A 122 -2.26 -1.63 3.56
C GLY A 122 -3.22 -2.81 3.70
N HIS A 123 -3.05 -3.70 4.67
CA HIS A 123 -3.77 -4.99 4.79
C HIS A 123 -3.63 -5.90 3.54
N GLY A 124 -2.61 -5.66 2.72
CA GLY A 124 -2.34 -6.43 1.51
C GLY A 124 -1.53 -7.70 1.76
N LEU A 125 -1.17 -8.37 0.67
CA LEU A 125 -0.26 -9.52 0.67
C LEU A 125 1.18 -9.08 0.34
N THR A 126 1.55 -7.84 0.67
CA THR A 126 2.75 -7.20 0.14
C THR A 126 3.62 -6.67 1.27
N GLY A 127 4.88 -7.09 1.33
CA GLY A 127 5.79 -6.58 2.35
C GLY A 127 7.12 -7.32 2.42
N ILE A 128 7.83 -7.07 3.52
CA ILE A 128 9.05 -7.78 3.89
C ILE A 128 8.69 -9.23 4.17
N PHE A 129 9.42 -10.15 3.55
CA PHE A 129 9.28 -11.56 3.86
C PHE A 129 9.84 -11.83 5.26
N VAL A 130 9.01 -12.46 6.10
CA VAL A 130 9.43 -12.96 7.40
C VAL A 130 9.02 -14.42 7.58
N ASN A 131 9.73 -15.15 8.42
CA ASN A 131 9.32 -16.47 8.88
C ASN A 131 8.36 -16.38 10.09
N GLU A 132 8.02 -17.53 10.67
CA GLU A 132 7.17 -17.64 11.86
C GLU A 132 7.72 -16.94 13.11
N LYS A 133 9.03 -16.64 13.13
CA LYS A 133 9.74 -15.93 14.19
C LYS A 133 9.89 -14.42 13.92
N ALA A 134 9.18 -13.91 12.92
CA ALA A 134 9.31 -12.53 12.43
C ALA A 134 10.71 -12.16 11.88
N GLU A 135 11.58 -13.15 11.63
CA GLU A 135 12.92 -12.95 11.11
C GLU A 135 12.87 -12.65 9.62
N THR A 136 13.57 -11.60 9.19
CA THR A 136 13.78 -11.35 7.76
C THR A 136 14.89 -12.28 7.23
N THR A 137 15.13 -12.23 5.92
CA THR A 137 16.26 -12.93 5.30
C THR A 137 17.63 -12.30 5.60
N VAL A 138 17.67 -11.17 6.32
CA VAL A 138 18.90 -10.57 6.84
C VAL A 138 19.05 -10.97 8.32
N PRO A 139 20.11 -11.69 8.71
CA PRO A 139 20.31 -12.10 10.10
C PRO A 139 20.29 -10.91 11.06
N GLY A 140 19.56 -11.06 12.17
CA GLY A 140 19.41 -10.02 13.19
C GLY A 140 18.47 -8.87 12.81
N LEU A 141 17.82 -8.92 11.64
CA LEU A 141 16.77 -7.97 11.25
C LEU A 141 15.40 -8.66 11.29
N TYR A 142 14.48 -8.06 12.03
CA TYR A 142 13.11 -8.51 12.22
C TYR A 142 12.13 -7.49 11.63
N ALA A 143 10.92 -7.95 11.28
CA ALA A 143 9.84 -7.06 10.83
C ALA A 143 8.48 -7.58 11.30
N ALA A 144 7.60 -6.65 11.69
CA ALA A 144 6.27 -6.96 12.19
C ALA A 144 5.23 -5.93 11.73
N GLY A 145 3.96 -6.31 11.76
CA GLY A 145 2.84 -5.47 11.35
C GLY A 145 2.75 -5.29 9.84
N ASP A 146 2.15 -4.17 9.41
CA ASP A 146 1.71 -3.94 8.04
C ASP A 146 2.86 -3.86 7.02
N VAL A 147 4.11 -3.69 7.48
CA VAL A 147 5.31 -3.71 6.62
C VAL A 147 5.77 -5.14 6.29
N SER A 148 5.30 -6.14 7.04
CA SER A 148 5.67 -7.55 6.89
C SER A 148 4.55 -8.35 6.23
N LEU A 149 4.90 -9.35 5.41
CA LEU A 149 3.91 -10.26 4.86
C LEU A 149 3.53 -11.30 5.92
N VAL A 150 2.60 -10.92 6.79
CA VAL A 150 2.02 -11.80 7.81
C VAL A 150 0.50 -11.83 7.70
N ALA A 151 -0.10 -12.98 7.97
CA ALA A 151 -1.56 -13.11 7.94
C ALA A 151 -2.18 -12.11 8.92
N ARG A 152 -3.14 -11.32 8.45
CA ARG A 152 -3.78 -10.26 9.25
C ARG A 152 -2.78 -9.29 9.88
N GLY A 153 -1.71 -8.90 9.17
CA GLY A 153 -0.67 -7.96 9.65
C GLY A 153 -1.11 -6.55 10.04
N HIS A 154 -2.41 -6.26 10.03
CA HIS A 154 -3.02 -5.13 10.72
C HIS A 154 -3.12 -5.39 12.23
N LEU A 155 -3.89 -4.57 12.96
CA LEU A 155 -4.11 -4.62 14.41
C LEU A 155 -3.64 -5.91 15.11
N SER A 156 -4.38 -7.02 15.03
CA SER A 156 -4.03 -8.25 15.75
C SER A 156 -2.71 -8.88 15.31
N GLY A 157 -2.43 -8.95 14.00
CA GLY A 157 -1.15 -9.47 13.51
C GLY A 157 0.01 -8.56 13.89
N ALA A 158 -0.17 -7.24 13.94
CA ALA A 158 0.83 -6.29 14.39
C ALA A 158 1.15 -6.46 15.88
N PHE A 159 0.14 -6.68 16.73
CA PHE A 159 0.36 -6.98 18.16
C PHE A 159 1.12 -8.30 18.34
N VAL A 160 0.65 -9.38 17.72
CA VAL A 160 1.24 -10.72 17.88
C VAL A 160 2.65 -10.80 17.31
N TYR A 161 2.85 -10.39 16.06
CA TYR A 161 4.20 -10.42 15.45
C TYR A 161 5.13 -9.37 16.05
N GLY A 162 4.59 -8.29 16.63
CA GLY A 162 5.39 -7.31 17.37
C GLY A 162 6.00 -7.93 18.62
N GLU A 163 5.21 -8.69 19.39
CA GLU A 163 5.66 -9.46 20.54
C GLU A 163 6.68 -10.53 20.13
N ILE A 164 6.35 -11.38 19.14
CA ILE A 164 7.25 -12.43 18.62
C ILE A 164 8.58 -11.82 18.16
N ALA A 165 8.55 -10.74 17.39
CA ALA A 165 9.77 -10.07 16.91
C ALA A 165 10.63 -9.56 18.07
N ALA A 166 10.01 -9.04 19.14
CA ALA A 166 10.74 -8.53 20.29
C ALA A 166 11.41 -9.66 21.10
N GLU A 167 10.71 -10.77 21.32
CA GLU A 167 11.24 -11.94 22.03
C GLU A 167 12.39 -12.58 21.25
N GLU A 168 12.17 -12.86 19.96
CA GLU A 168 13.16 -13.52 19.09
C GLU A 168 14.38 -12.63 18.85
N ALA A 169 14.21 -11.31 18.67
CA ALA A 169 15.34 -10.38 18.56
C ALA A 169 16.16 -10.32 19.86
N THR A 170 15.50 -10.40 21.02
CA THR A 170 16.18 -10.41 22.32
C THR A 170 17.00 -11.69 22.50
N ASP A 171 16.43 -12.84 22.15
CA ASP A 171 17.13 -14.12 22.22
C ASP A 171 18.27 -14.23 21.19
N TYR A 172 18.09 -13.64 20.01
CA TYR A 172 19.16 -13.53 19.01
C TYR A 172 20.36 -12.76 19.58
N LEU A 173 20.13 -11.63 20.25
CA LEU A 173 21.19 -10.80 20.84
C LEU A 173 21.93 -11.48 21.99
N ARG A 174 21.27 -12.35 22.77
CA ARG A 174 21.94 -13.14 23.82
C ARG A 174 23.01 -14.06 23.25
N ASN A 175 22.78 -14.58 22.05
CA ASN A 175 23.67 -15.51 21.36
C ASN A 175 24.62 -14.81 20.36
N HIS A 176 24.35 -13.55 20.02
CA HIS A 176 25.11 -12.77 19.05
C HIS A 176 25.46 -11.40 19.65
N PRO A 177 26.52 -11.31 20.48
CA PRO A 177 26.91 -10.06 21.10
C PRO A 177 27.19 -8.98 20.05
N LEU A 178 26.74 -7.76 20.34
CA LEU A 178 26.86 -6.62 19.43
C LEU A 178 28.31 -6.40 18.99
N ARG A 179 28.51 -6.27 17.68
CA ARG A 179 29.77 -5.77 17.14
C ARG A 179 29.87 -4.29 17.52
N LYS A 180 30.98 -3.90 18.18
CA LYS A 180 31.24 -2.50 18.56
C LYS A 180 31.60 -1.62 17.37
N ASP A 181 32.11 -2.23 16.31
CA ASP A 181 32.52 -1.55 15.10
C ASP A 181 31.48 -1.76 13.99
N PHE A 182 31.06 -0.67 13.37
CA PHE A 182 30.21 -0.69 12.17
C PHE A 182 30.90 0.04 11.04
N ASP A 183 30.58 -0.34 9.80
CA ASP A 183 31.12 0.28 8.60
C ASP A 183 30.72 1.76 8.52
N ARG A 184 31.70 2.65 8.70
CA ARG A 184 31.51 4.10 8.60
C ARG A 184 31.49 4.58 7.15
N THR A 185 32.04 3.83 6.20
CA THR A 185 32.07 4.22 4.79
C THR A 185 30.66 4.37 4.24
N GLY A 186 29.76 3.44 4.57
CA GLY A 186 28.33 3.56 4.22
C GLY A 186 27.64 4.78 4.85
N LEU A 187 27.97 5.11 6.10
CA LEU A 187 27.42 6.28 6.80
C LEU A 187 27.91 7.59 6.19
N ASP A 188 29.21 7.71 5.91
CA ASP A 188 29.80 8.93 5.36
C ASP A 188 29.30 9.17 3.93
N ALA A 189 29.15 8.11 3.13
CA ALA A 189 28.53 8.19 1.80
C ALA A 189 27.06 8.66 1.86
N LEU A 190 26.28 8.16 2.84
CA LEU A 190 24.90 8.60 3.06
C LEU A 190 24.84 10.09 3.46
N LYS A 191 25.68 10.52 4.41
CA LYS A 191 25.76 11.92 4.83
C LYS A 191 26.08 12.84 3.66
N ALA A 192 27.09 12.49 2.87
CA ALA A 192 27.46 13.26 1.68
C ALA A 192 26.31 13.30 0.65
N ASP A 193 25.52 12.22 0.50
CA ASP A 193 24.34 12.22 -0.37
C ASP A 193 23.23 13.15 0.14
N LEU A 194 22.96 13.13 1.45
CA LEU A 194 21.97 14.01 2.07
C LEU A 194 22.38 15.48 1.97
N GLU A 195 23.67 15.80 2.18
CA GLU A 195 24.21 17.15 2.04
C GLU A 195 24.09 17.66 0.60
N ARG A 196 24.44 16.83 -0.40
CA ARG A 196 24.27 17.18 -1.82
C ARG A 196 22.81 17.48 -2.16
N ARG A 197 21.87 16.68 -1.66
CA ARG A 197 20.43 16.89 -1.88
C ARG A 197 19.92 18.14 -1.17
N ALA A 198 20.36 18.38 0.06
CA ALA A 198 20.00 19.59 0.80
C ALA A 198 20.51 20.86 0.09
N ALA A 199 21.64 20.77 -0.61
CA ALA A 199 22.19 21.86 -1.41
C ALA A 199 21.48 22.07 -2.77
N GLN A 200 20.55 21.20 -3.17
CA GLN A 200 19.79 21.28 -4.44
C GLN A 200 18.65 22.32 -4.35
N THR A 201 18.99 23.56 -4.01
CA THR A 201 18.02 24.64 -3.72
C THR A 201 17.53 25.37 -4.98
N SER A 202 18.18 25.17 -6.12
CA SER A 202 17.88 25.84 -7.39
C SER A 202 17.16 24.95 -8.41
N GLY A 203 16.59 23.82 -7.98
CA GLY A 203 15.80 22.96 -8.85
C GLY A 203 14.57 23.67 -9.44
N GLU A 204 14.16 23.27 -10.64
CA GLU A 204 13.04 23.86 -11.37
C GLU A 204 11.68 23.44 -10.78
N ILE A 205 11.57 22.20 -10.29
CA ILE A 205 10.30 21.56 -9.91
C ILE A 205 10.18 21.45 -8.40
N SER A 206 9.02 21.77 -7.83
CA SER A 206 8.77 21.51 -6.40
C SER A 206 8.65 20.02 -6.10
N ILE A 207 9.00 19.59 -4.89
CA ILE A 207 8.85 18.17 -4.51
C ILE A 207 7.38 17.73 -4.53
N GLU A 208 6.44 18.63 -4.24
CA GLU A 208 5.01 18.37 -4.27
C GLU A 208 4.49 18.08 -5.69
N GLU A 209 4.89 18.89 -6.68
CA GLU A 209 4.54 18.64 -8.08
C GLU A 209 5.17 17.35 -8.61
N PHE A 210 6.43 17.09 -8.23
CA PHE A 210 7.14 15.89 -8.61
C PHE A 210 6.49 14.62 -8.01
N GLU A 211 6.11 14.68 -6.74
CA GLU A 211 5.40 13.61 -6.03
C GLU A 211 4.04 13.32 -6.67
N TYR A 212 3.25 14.36 -6.94
CA TYR A 212 1.96 14.23 -7.64
C TYR A 212 2.12 13.55 -9.01
N LYS A 213 3.11 13.99 -9.81
CA LYS A 213 3.38 13.39 -11.12
C LYS A 213 3.81 11.93 -10.99
N THR A 214 4.64 11.62 -10.01
CA THR A 214 5.09 10.25 -9.72
C THR A 214 3.92 9.33 -9.39
N ARG A 215 3.04 9.73 -8.46
CA ARG A 215 1.84 8.97 -8.09
C ARG A 215 0.88 8.80 -9.26
N ARG A 216 0.69 9.83 -10.08
CA ARG A 216 -0.12 9.73 -11.30
C ARG A 216 0.44 8.68 -12.26
N LEU A 217 1.75 8.68 -12.52
CA LEU A 217 2.37 7.68 -13.41
C LEU A 217 2.26 6.27 -12.85
N ILE A 218 2.38 6.09 -11.54
CA ILE A 218 2.10 4.81 -10.87
C ILE A 218 0.65 4.38 -11.12
N SER A 219 -0.31 5.29 -10.94
CA SER A 219 -1.73 5.05 -11.19
C SER A 219 -2.03 4.72 -12.65
N ASP A 220 -1.33 5.33 -13.61
CA ASP A 220 -1.51 5.08 -15.04
C ASP A 220 -0.97 3.70 -15.45
N TYR A 221 0.17 3.27 -14.90
CA TYR A 221 0.93 2.13 -15.43
C TYR A 221 1.01 0.88 -14.53
N CYS A 222 0.99 1.03 -13.21
CA CYS A 222 1.08 -0.11 -12.29
C CYS A 222 -0.30 -0.70 -11.94
N THR A 223 -1.38 -0.03 -12.32
CA THR A 223 -2.73 -0.40 -11.90
C THR A 223 -3.37 -1.45 -12.82
N PRO A 224 -4.17 -2.36 -12.26
CA PRO A 224 -5.03 -3.26 -13.00
C PRO A 224 -6.04 -2.50 -13.91
N PRO A 225 -6.36 -2.99 -15.13
CA PRO A 225 -5.72 -4.12 -15.79
C PRO A 225 -4.25 -3.81 -16.11
N LYS A 226 -3.38 -4.73 -15.69
CA LYS A 226 -1.95 -4.70 -15.97
C LYS A 226 -1.70 -5.44 -17.29
N ASN A 227 -0.66 -5.06 -18.01
CA ASN A 227 -0.15 -5.80 -19.15
C ASN A 227 1.34 -5.48 -19.33
N ALA A 228 2.05 -6.29 -20.11
CA ALA A 228 3.49 -6.11 -20.31
C ALA A 228 3.87 -4.68 -20.74
N TYR A 229 3.11 -4.07 -21.66
CA TYR A 229 3.38 -2.70 -22.13
C TYR A 229 3.32 -1.68 -20.98
N LYS A 230 2.22 -1.66 -20.21
CA LYS A 230 2.06 -0.74 -19.07
C LYS A 230 3.17 -0.94 -18.05
N LEU A 231 3.51 -2.19 -17.74
CA LEU A 231 4.52 -2.49 -16.73
C LEU A 231 5.94 -2.11 -17.18
N HIS A 232 6.29 -2.30 -18.45
CA HIS A 232 7.54 -1.79 -19.01
C HIS A 232 7.60 -0.26 -19.00
N MET A 233 6.48 0.41 -19.29
CA MET A 233 6.39 1.87 -19.17
C MET A 233 6.56 2.34 -17.73
N ALA A 234 5.99 1.64 -16.74
CA ALA A 234 6.23 1.94 -15.33
C ALA A 234 7.72 1.88 -14.98
N LEU A 235 8.42 0.81 -15.39
CA LEU A 235 9.86 0.66 -15.16
C LEU A 235 10.68 1.78 -15.81
N TRP A 236 10.35 2.14 -17.06
CA TRP A 236 10.99 3.24 -17.77
C TRP A 236 10.80 4.58 -17.05
N TRP A 237 9.57 4.88 -16.62
CA TRP A 237 9.27 6.10 -15.85
C TRP A 237 10.01 6.14 -14.53
N MET A 238 10.04 5.03 -13.77
CA MET A 238 10.74 5.01 -12.48
C MET A 238 12.26 5.18 -12.63
N GLU A 239 12.85 4.67 -13.72
CA GLU A 239 14.26 4.94 -14.05
C GLU A 239 14.48 6.42 -14.37
N ARG A 240 13.62 7.01 -15.21
CA ARG A 240 13.71 8.42 -15.58
C ARG A 240 13.55 9.35 -14.37
N LEU A 241 12.49 9.15 -13.59
CA LEU A 241 12.22 9.93 -12.39
C LEU A 241 13.34 9.79 -11.36
N GLY A 242 14.04 8.64 -11.32
CA GLY A 242 15.18 8.42 -10.43
C GLY A 242 16.35 9.36 -10.72
N LYS A 243 16.48 9.80 -11.98
CA LYS A 243 17.45 10.83 -12.39
C LYS A 243 16.88 12.23 -12.14
N GLU A 244 15.65 12.47 -12.58
CA GLU A 244 15.03 13.80 -12.49
C GLU A 244 14.86 14.30 -11.04
N ILE A 245 14.63 13.41 -10.07
CA ILE A 245 14.57 13.81 -8.64
C ILE A 245 15.90 14.37 -8.13
N ARG A 246 17.04 13.95 -8.72
CA ARG A 246 18.39 14.42 -8.35
C ARG A 246 18.88 15.60 -9.18
N GLU A 247 18.19 15.93 -10.27
CA GLU A 247 18.64 16.97 -11.20
C GLU A 247 17.70 18.18 -11.21
N LYS A 248 16.39 17.96 -11.04
CA LYS A 248 15.36 18.96 -11.32
C LYS A 248 14.56 19.39 -10.09
N VAL A 249 14.52 18.57 -9.04
CA VAL A 249 13.69 18.87 -7.87
C VAL A 249 14.36 19.93 -6.99
N ARG A 250 13.57 20.85 -6.45
CA ARG A 250 14.04 21.86 -5.51
C ARG A 250 13.87 21.39 -4.08
N VAL A 251 14.92 21.52 -3.27
CA VAL A 251 14.91 21.23 -1.82
C VAL A 251 15.12 22.54 -1.07
N ARG A 252 14.07 23.10 -0.47
CA ARG A 252 14.12 24.40 0.24
C ARG A 252 14.55 24.26 1.70
N HIS A 253 14.15 23.17 2.33
CA HIS A 253 14.35 22.91 3.76
C HIS A 253 14.27 21.41 4.06
N ILE A 254 14.52 21.04 5.32
CA ILE A 254 14.57 19.64 5.77
C ILE A 254 13.30 18.83 5.45
N HIS A 255 12.11 19.44 5.48
CA HIS A 255 10.86 18.75 5.11
C HIS A 255 10.82 18.36 3.62
N ASP A 256 11.40 19.16 2.73
CA ASP A 256 11.49 18.81 1.30
C ASP A 256 12.47 17.64 1.13
N LEU A 257 13.56 17.64 1.90
CA LEU A 257 14.53 16.54 1.89
C LEU A 257 13.88 15.22 2.35
N PHE A 258 13.10 15.23 3.42
CA PHE A 258 12.35 14.04 3.84
C PHE A 258 11.38 13.58 2.76
N LYS A 259 10.63 14.50 2.16
CA LYS A 259 9.68 14.16 1.10
C LYS A 259 10.37 13.61 -0.16
N VAL A 260 11.57 14.09 -0.50
CA VAL A 260 12.42 13.49 -1.56
C VAL A 260 12.71 12.02 -1.25
N LEU A 261 13.14 11.70 -0.02
CA LEU A 261 13.44 10.33 0.37
C LEU A 261 12.19 9.43 0.38
N GLU A 262 11.04 9.97 0.78
CA GLU A 262 9.75 9.27 0.72
C GLU A 262 9.34 8.97 -0.72
N VAL A 263 9.47 9.93 -1.64
CA VAL A 263 9.18 9.72 -3.07
C VAL A 263 10.10 8.66 -3.68
N GLU A 264 11.38 8.64 -3.32
CA GLU A 264 12.28 7.57 -3.75
C GLU A 264 11.85 6.18 -3.23
N ASN A 265 11.28 6.10 -2.03
CA ASN A 265 10.71 4.86 -1.50
C ASN A 265 9.44 4.45 -2.25
N ILE A 266 8.57 5.40 -2.60
CA ILE A 266 7.38 5.16 -3.43
C ILE A 266 7.80 4.63 -4.81
N MET A 267 8.79 5.24 -5.45
CA MET A 267 9.32 4.81 -6.74
C MET A 267 9.95 3.42 -6.68
N LEU A 268 10.68 3.10 -5.59
CA LEU A 268 11.19 1.75 -5.36
C LEU A 268 10.05 0.73 -5.27
N CYS A 269 9.00 1.03 -4.50
CA CYS A 269 7.83 0.14 -4.41
C CYS A 269 7.16 -0.05 -5.78
N ALA A 270 7.09 1.01 -6.61
CA ALA A 270 6.55 0.91 -7.96
C ALA A 270 7.40 0.02 -8.87
N ARG A 271 8.74 0.11 -8.79
CA ARG A 271 9.66 -0.78 -9.53
C ARG A 271 9.49 -2.23 -9.10
N LEU A 272 9.43 -2.49 -7.79
CA LEU A 272 9.21 -3.83 -7.24
C LEU A 272 7.86 -4.38 -7.71
N SER A 273 6.80 -3.56 -7.67
CA SER A 273 5.46 -3.94 -8.12
C SER A 273 5.40 -4.25 -9.60
N ALA A 274 6.00 -3.41 -10.45
CA ALA A 274 6.04 -3.64 -11.89
C ALA A 274 6.85 -4.90 -12.23
N THR A 275 7.97 -5.12 -11.54
CA THR A 275 8.84 -6.29 -11.75
C THR A 275 8.14 -7.59 -11.36
N ALA A 276 7.58 -7.68 -10.15
CA ALA A 276 6.81 -8.86 -9.74
C ALA A 276 5.58 -9.08 -10.62
N SER A 277 4.93 -7.98 -11.03
CA SER A 277 3.77 -8.08 -11.92
C SER A 277 4.14 -8.59 -13.31
N LEU A 278 5.31 -8.24 -13.85
CA LEU A 278 5.82 -8.76 -15.13
C LEU A 278 6.13 -10.25 -15.05
N GLU A 279 6.77 -10.65 -13.95
CA GLU A 279 7.10 -12.06 -13.68
C GLU A 279 5.84 -12.92 -13.62
N ARG A 280 4.82 -12.52 -12.84
CA ARG A 280 3.57 -13.28 -12.71
C ARG A 280 2.75 -13.25 -14.00
N LYS A 281 2.81 -14.34 -14.77
CA LYS A 281 2.04 -14.54 -16.02
C LYS A 281 0.73 -15.29 -15.76
N GLU A 282 -0.08 -14.76 -14.85
CA GLU A 282 -1.46 -15.19 -14.58
C GLU A 282 -2.28 -14.00 -14.04
N SER A 283 -3.58 -14.21 -13.81
CA SER A 283 -4.40 -13.31 -13.01
C SER A 283 -4.88 -14.00 -11.73
N ARG A 284 -4.72 -13.33 -10.59
CA ARG A 284 -5.09 -13.86 -9.26
C ARG A 284 -5.64 -12.75 -8.36
N TRP A 285 -6.44 -13.14 -7.37
CA TRP A 285 -7.05 -12.21 -6.41
C TRP A 285 -8.00 -11.20 -7.04
N GLY A 286 -8.63 -11.58 -8.15
CA GLY A 286 -9.54 -10.72 -8.90
C GLY A 286 -8.80 -9.51 -9.46
N PHE A 287 -9.30 -8.31 -9.15
CA PHE A 287 -8.72 -7.09 -9.70
C PHE A 287 -7.35 -6.76 -9.12
N TRP A 288 -7.02 -7.18 -7.90
CA TRP A 288 -5.75 -6.85 -7.22
C TRP A 288 -4.50 -7.31 -7.96
N HIS A 289 -4.62 -8.35 -8.77
CA HIS A 289 -3.63 -8.71 -9.77
C HIS A 289 -4.32 -9.27 -11.02
N TYR A 290 -4.96 -8.37 -11.80
CA TYR A 290 -5.50 -8.72 -13.11
C TYR A 290 -4.55 -8.31 -14.24
N ARG A 291 -4.04 -9.31 -14.97
CA ARG A 291 -3.22 -9.20 -16.18
C ARG A 291 -4.12 -9.41 -17.39
N SER A 292 -4.37 -8.38 -18.20
CA SER A 292 -5.23 -8.53 -19.39
C SER A 292 -4.62 -9.40 -20.47
N ASP A 293 -3.29 -9.52 -20.50
CA ASP A 293 -2.51 -10.41 -21.36
C ASP A 293 -2.36 -11.84 -20.81
N PHE A 294 -2.73 -12.07 -19.54
CA PHE A 294 -2.81 -13.39 -18.89
C PHE A 294 -4.05 -13.46 -17.98
N PRO A 295 -5.27 -13.47 -18.54
CA PRO A 295 -6.50 -13.25 -17.79
C PRO A 295 -6.91 -14.40 -16.88
N GLN A 296 -6.33 -15.60 -17.07
CA GLN A 296 -6.68 -16.80 -16.33
C GLN A 296 -5.76 -17.00 -15.13
N LYS A 297 -6.31 -17.62 -14.07
CA LYS A 297 -5.56 -18.12 -12.93
C LYS A 297 -4.87 -19.43 -13.33
N ASP A 298 -3.61 -19.61 -12.95
CA ASP A 298 -2.84 -20.82 -13.27
C ASP A 298 -2.12 -21.33 -12.01
N ASP A 299 -2.80 -22.19 -11.26
CA ASP A 299 -2.25 -22.83 -10.06
C ASP A 299 -1.11 -23.81 -10.37
N SER A 300 -1.02 -24.32 -11.61
CA SER A 300 0.02 -25.30 -11.98
C SER A 300 1.41 -24.66 -11.99
N GLN A 301 1.50 -23.41 -12.44
CA GLN A 301 2.76 -22.66 -12.53
C GLN A 301 2.94 -21.68 -11.37
N TRP A 302 1.87 -21.07 -10.87
CA TRP A 302 1.97 -19.84 -10.07
C TRP A 302 1.48 -19.94 -8.63
N LEU A 303 1.23 -21.16 -8.14
CA LEU A 303 0.95 -21.41 -6.72
C LEU A 303 2.23 -21.32 -5.86
N LYS A 304 2.85 -20.14 -5.86
CA LYS A 304 4.14 -19.80 -5.24
C LYS A 304 4.25 -18.29 -4.99
N HIS A 305 5.14 -17.91 -4.09
CA HIS A 305 5.54 -16.52 -3.86
C HIS A 305 6.59 -16.09 -4.89
N ILE A 306 6.48 -14.83 -5.33
CA ILE A 306 7.55 -14.13 -6.05
C ILE A 306 8.35 -13.34 -5.03
N MET A 307 9.62 -13.70 -4.90
CA MET A 307 10.56 -13.09 -3.97
C MET A 307 11.43 -12.10 -4.73
N LEU A 308 11.52 -10.88 -4.22
CA LEU A 308 12.37 -9.82 -4.77
C LEU A 308 13.47 -9.49 -3.78
N GLN A 309 14.70 -9.47 -4.26
CA GLN A 309 15.88 -9.06 -3.48
C GLN A 309 16.71 -8.06 -4.27
N LYS A 310 17.50 -7.25 -3.56
CA LYS A 310 18.49 -6.39 -4.19
C LYS A 310 19.52 -7.26 -4.92
N GLY A 311 19.76 -6.96 -6.20
CA GLY A 311 20.80 -7.60 -7.00
C GLY A 311 22.21 -7.11 -6.66
N SER A 312 23.19 -7.48 -7.50
CA SER A 312 24.59 -7.07 -7.33
C SER A 312 24.76 -5.55 -7.47
N GLN A 313 24.02 -4.92 -8.38
CA GLN A 313 23.92 -3.46 -8.46
C GLN A 313 22.70 -2.95 -7.71
N ALA A 314 22.77 -1.71 -7.21
CA ALA A 314 21.69 -1.12 -6.40
C ALA A 314 20.33 -1.04 -7.12
N LYS A 315 20.35 -0.98 -8.46
CA LYS A 315 19.15 -0.88 -9.31
C LYS A 315 18.60 -2.23 -9.77
N ASP A 316 19.37 -3.29 -9.60
CA ASP A 316 19.02 -4.63 -10.05
C ASP A 316 18.08 -5.28 -9.02
N ILE A 317 17.07 -5.99 -9.53
CA ILE A 317 16.10 -6.71 -8.72
C ILE A 317 16.25 -8.19 -9.07
N LEU A 318 16.79 -8.97 -8.12
CA LEU A 318 16.83 -10.42 -8.23
C LEU A 318 15.44 -10.98 -7.96
N VAL A 319 14.91 -11.72 -8.93
CA VAL A 319 13.61 -12.39 -8.84
C VAL A 319 13.85 -13.87 -8.59
N THR A 320 13.30 -14.39 -7.50
CA THR A 320 13.28 -15.83 -7.18
C THR A 320 11.88 -16.27 -6.79
N HIS A 321 11.67 -17.57 -6.64
CA HIS A 321 10.38 -18.15 -6.31
C HIS A 321 10.47 -19.01 -5.06
N ARG A 322 9.43 -18.94 -4.23
CA ARG A 322 9.31 -19.77 -3.03
C ARG A 322 7.97 -20.51 -3.02
N PRO A 323 7.94 -21.83 -2.79
CA PRO A 323 6.68 -22.56 -2.65
C PRO A 323 5.87 -22.05 -1.46
N LEU A 324 4.55 -22.24 -1.48
CA LEU A 324 3.71 -21.93 -0.32
C LEU A 324 4.08 -22.84 0.85
N ALA A 325 4.24 -22.26 2.03
CA ALA A 325 4.31 -23.03 3.26
C ALA A 325 2.96 -23.71 3.48
N ARG A 326 2.94 -25.04 3.54
CA ARG A 326 1.75 -25.80 3.94
C ARG A 326 1.91 -26.12 5.42
N MET A 327 0.91 -25.75 6.23
CA MET A 327 0.81 -26.34 7.57
C MET A 327 0.51 -27.82 7.35
N HIS A 328 1.45 -28.69 7.70
CA HIS A 328 1.15 -30.11 7.85
C HIS A 328 0.32 -30.23 9.13
N GLY A 329 -0.96 -30.55 8.96
CA GLY A 329 -1.87 -30.84 10.05
C GLY A 329 -1.62 -32.21 10.65
#